data_AF-K6ZDS2-F1
#
_entry.id   AF-K6ZDS2-F1
#
_cell.length_a   1.000
_cell.length_b   1.000
_cell.length_c   1.000
_cell.angle_alpha   90.00
_cell.angle_beta   90.00
_cell.angle_gamma   90.00
#
_symmetry.space_group_name_H-M   'P 1'
#
loop_
_entity.id
_entity.type
_entity.pdbx_description
1 polymer ?
#
loop_
_entity_poly.entity_id
_entity_poly.type
_entity_poly.pdbx_seq_one_letter_code
_entity_poly.pdbx_strand_id
1 'polypeptide(L)'
;MHTITLDAKIDKTAWQTDDKIWAKQRLQQWKKLSSALRKEGALLPKDVKYYKHYFLTGHIIKDGIEFDFAPTLNAVIFMMFHPDQSAENLLTIYTQYTTVYRKDRCDNSARYFTREIAGHYFGENGILNGILNGNEALYCQILFGDSKAEFAKLHMIKDYTAFRGYCQELIPFLLDSQSYIHHYKQYLTDFYFCTSRKTDYTVTAKVREVNFFLRIIAYYELLDPFKGTDELHYKRAWILVNKVREKLTEPDLPEALLELWESAQTVEGKQQLFEKIEDKYPSLQILSA
;
A
#
# COMPACT_ATOMS: atom_id res chain seq x y z
N MET A 1 1.27 28.86 7.74
CA MET A 1 1.23 29.44 6.37
C MET A 1 0.90 28.39 5.30
N HIS A 2 1.56 27.23 5.30
CA HIS A 2 1.31 26.17 4.29
C HIS A 2 -0.13 25.63 4.30
N THR A 3 -0.73 25.52 5.47
CA THR A 3 -2.08 25.00 5.64
C THR A 3 -3.13 25.92 5.02
N ILE A 4 -3.00 27.24 5.18
CA ILE A 4 -3.81 28.25 4.47
C ILE A 4 -3.67 28.12 2.96
N THR A 5 -2.43 28.02 2.48
CA THR A 5 -2.17 27.87 1.05
C THR A 5 -2.79 26.60 0.49
N LEU A 6 -2.67 25.46 1.19
CA LEU A 6 -3.27 24.21 0.75
C LEU A 6 -4.80 24.29 0.78
N ASP A 7 -5.40 24.84 1.84
CA ASP A 7 -6.85 25.03 1.95
C ASP A 7 -7.39 25.78 0.74
N ALA A 8 -6.74 26.88 0.34
CA ALA A 8 -7.16 27.69 -0.80
C ALA A 8 -7.09 26.94 -2.16
N LYS A 9 -6.26 25.90 -2.27
CA LYS A 9 -6.03 25.17 -3.53
C LYS A 9 -6.84 23.90 -3.69
N ILE A 10 -7.39 23.34 -2.62
CA ILE A 10 -8.29 22.18 -2.71
C ILE A 10 -9.64 22.64 -3.24
N ASP A 11 -10.12 21.97 -4.28
CA ASP A 11 -11.46 22.15 -4.82
C ASP A 11 -12.50 21.73 -3.77
N LYS A 12 -13.42 22.63 -3.44
CA LYS A 12 -14.46 22.38 -2.43
C LYS A 12 -15.84 22.11 -3.04
N THR A 13 -15.98 22.13 -4.36
CA THR A 13 -17.27 21.98 -5.05
C THR A 13 -17.95 20.64 -4.76
N ALA A 14 -17.17 19.60 -4.43
CA ALA A 14 -17.68 18.30 -4.04
C ALA A 14 -18.33 18.26 -2.64
N TRP A 15 -18.13 19.28 -1.80
CA TRP A 15 -18.79 19.42 -0.51
C TRP A 15 -20.13 20.14 -0.65
N GLN A 16 -21.21 19.38 -0.55
CA GLN A 16 -22.58 19.91 -0.64
C GLN A 16 -23.10 20.27 0.76
N THR A 17 -22.42 21.21 1.44
CA THR A 17 -22.69 21.53 2.85
C THR A 17 -24.10 22.07 3.09
N ASP A 18 -24.71 22.69 2.09
CA ASP A 18 -26.08 23.23 2.16
C ASP A 18 -27.16 22.15 1.93
N ASP A 19 -26.79 20.99 1.38
CA ASP A 19 -27.69 19.85 1.26
C ASP A 19 -27.74 19.08 2.59
N LYS A 20 -28.88 19.21 3.29
CA LYS A 20 -29.12 18.55 4.59
C LYS A 20 -29.08 17.03 4.51
N ILE A 21 -29.51 16.43 3.39
CA ILE A 21 -29.48 14.97 3.20
C ILE A 21 -28.02 14.53 3.05
N TRP A 22 -27.28 15.19 2.17
CA TRP A 22 -25.85 14.94 1.97
C TRP A 22 -25.08 15.09 3.29
N ALA A 23 -25.28 16.19 4.02
CA ALA A 23 -24.57 16.45 5.28
C ALA A 23 -24.86 15.38 6.34
N LYS A 24 -26.11 14.89 6.43
CA LYS A 24 -26.49 13.81 7.35
C LYS A 24 -25.81 12.49 6.97
N GLN A 25 -25.80 12.15 5.68
CA GLN A 25 -25.12 10.94 5.17
C GLN A 25 -23.61 11.03 5.42
N ARG A 26 -23.00 12.18 5.13
CA ARG A 26 -21.57 12.41 5.34
C ARG A 26 -21.21 12.27 6.82
N LEU A 27 -22.01 12.83 7.74
CA LEU A 27 -21.79 12.64 9.17
C LEU A 27 -21.88 11.17 9.62
N GLN A 28 -22.77 10.37 9.02
CA GLN A 28 -22.84 8.93 9.28
C GLN A 28 -21.61 8.19 8.76
N GLN A 29 -21.16 8.51 7.54
CA GLN A 29 -19.92 7.96 6.97
C GLN A 29 -18.72 8.28 7.87
N TRP A 30 -18.61 9.52 8.36
CA TRP A 30 -17.54 9.91 9.30
C TRP A 30 -17.53 9.05 10.55
N LYS A 31 -18.69 8.80 11.17
CA LYS A 31 -18.77 7.98 12.39
C LYS A 31 -18.22 6.58 12.16
N LYS A 32 -18.58 5.94 11.04
CA LYS A 32 -18.09 4.62 10.66
C LYS A 32 -16.57 4.65 10.42
N LEU A 33 -16.12 5.52 9.52
CA LEU A 33 -14.72 5.62 9.12
C LEU A 33 -13.80 5.99 10.29
N SER A 34 -14.15 7.01 11.07
CA SER A 34 -13.33 7.45 12.22
C SER A 34 -13.29 6.48 13.38
N SER A 35 -14.35 5.70 13.62
CA SER A 35 -14.31 4.62 14.61
C SER A 35 -13.30 3.57 14.20
N ALA A 36 -13.31 3.24 12.92
CA ALA A 36 -12.55 2.13 12.40
C ALA A 36 -11.07 2.51 12.20
N LEU A 37 -10.75 3.71 11.71
CA LEU A 37 -9.38 4.26 11.70
C LEU A 37 -8.76 4.36 13.11
N ARG A 38 -9.56 4.64 14.14
CA ARG A 38 -9.07 4.68 15.52
C ARG A 38 -8.79 3.30 16.09
N LYS A 39 -9.64 2.31 15.78
CA LYS A 39 -9.44 0.91 16.19
C LYS A 39 -8.10 0.38 15.67
N GLU A 40 -7.76 0.75 14.45
CA GLU A 40 -6.54 0.33 13.75
C GLU A 40 -5.31 1.20 14.10
N GLY A 41 -5.44 2.23 14.94
CA GLY A 41 -4.33 3.12 15.32
C GLY A 41 -3.94 4.16 14.26
N ALA A 42 -4.51 4.09 13.05
CA ALA A 42 -4.27 5.02 11.94
C ALA A 42 -4.70 6.47 12.25
N LEU A 43 -5.56 6.66 13.25
CA LEU A 43 -6.06 7.97 13.69
C LEU A 43 -5.92 8.17 15.20
N LEU A 44 -5.17 9.19 15.62
CA LEU A 44 -5.00 9.55 17.03
C LEU A 44 -6.22 10.32 17.57
N PRO A 45 -6.64 10.10 18.84
CA PRO A 45 -7.79 10.80 19.43
C PRO A 45 -7.74 12.33 19.35
N LYS A 46 -6.55 12.91 19.54
CA LYS A 46 -6.32 14.36 19.48
C LYS A 46 -6.57 14.97 18.09
N ASP A 47 -6.45 14.17 17.03
CA ASP A 47 -6.52 14.66 15.65
C ASP A 47 -7.93 14.51 15.04
N VAL A 48 -8.79 13.71 15.67
CA VAL A 48 -10.16 13.40 15.21
C VAL A 48 -10.97 14.66 14.92
N LYS A 49 -10.87 15.68 15.79
CA LYS A 49 -11.65 16.92 15.64
C LYS A 49 -11.27 17.66 14.36
N TYR A 50 -9.99 17.71 14.01
CA TYR A 50 -9.48 18.42 12.84
C TYR A 50 -9.89 17.72 11.55
N TYR A 51 -9.69 16.41 11.50
CA TYR A 51 -10.07 15.62 10.34
C TYR A 51 -11.57 15.56 10.13
N LYS A 52 -12.36 15.52 11.21
CA LYS A 52 -13.82 15.62 11.12
C LYS A 52 -14.24 16.94 10.47
N HIS A 53 -13.59 18.04 10.85
CA HIS A 53 -13.90 19.36 10.29
C HIS A 53 -13.64 19.38 8.79
N TYR A 54 -12.46 18.98 8.34
CA TYR A 54 -12.14 18.87 6.90
C TYR A 54 -13.09 17.91 6.17
N PHE A 55 -13.32 16.71 6.71
CA PHE A 55 -14.20 15.71 6.10
C PHE A 55 -15.63 16.23 5.84
N LEU A 56 -16.15 17.05 6.76
CA LEU A 56 -17.52 17.59 6.68
C LEU A 56 -17.62 18.89 5.89
N THR A 57 -16.57 19.70 5.82
CA THR A 57 -16.66 21.08 5.32
C THR A 57 -15.72 21.41 4.16
N GLY A 58 -14.73 20.55 3.88
CA GLY A 58 -13.66 20.83 2.92
C GLY A 58 -12.63 21.83 3.40
N HIS A 59 -12.84 22.42 4.58
CA HIS A 59 -11.91 23.37 5.17
C HIS A 59 -10.92 22.71 6.10
N ILE A 60 -9.65 22.98 5.84
CA ILE A 60 -8.50 22.62 6.65
C ILE A 60 -8.38 23.63 7.80
N ILE A 61 -8.98 24.83 7.71
CA ILE A 61 -8.95 25.86 8.76
C ILE A 61 -10.32 25.99 9.42
N LYS A 62 -10.34 26.37 10.70
CA LYS A 62 -11.55 26.80 11.38
C LYS A 62 -11.35 28.16 12.02
N ASP A 63 -12.26 29.09 11.75
CA ASP A 63 -12.35 30.41 12.38
C ASP A 63 -11.07 31.27 12.26
N GLY A 64 -10.32 31.12 11.15
CA GLY A 64 -9.10 31.90 10.88
C GLY A 64 -7.87 31.49 11.72
N ILE A 65 -8.00 30.49 12.59
CA ILE A 65 -6.91 29.91 13.36
C ILE A 65 -6.37 28.71 12.56
N GLU A 66 -5.10 28.78 12.14
CA GLU A 66 -4.42 27.57 11.66
C GLU A 66 -4.49 26.54 12.79
N PHE A 67 -5.17 25.42 12.54
CA PHE A 67 -5.01 24.29 13.43
C PHE A 67 -3.55 23.90 13.42
N ASP A 68 -3.03 23.60 14.61
CA ASP A 68 -1.72 22.97 14.75
C ASP A 68 -1.88 21.52 14.28
N PHE A 69 -1.98 21.35 12.96
CA PHE A 69 -2.14 20.05 12.33
C PHE A 69 -1.02 19.16 12.79
N ALA A 70 -1.38 17.92 13.13
CA ALA A 70 -0.41 16.94 13.55
C ALA A 70 0.75 16.89 12.55
N PRO A 71 2.00 16.71 13.01
CA PRO A 71 3.14 16.46 12.14
C PRO A 71 2.93 15.28 11.17
N THR A 72 1.93 14.44 11.45
CA THR A 72 1.50 13.28 10.67
C THR A 72 0.53 13.61 9.52
N LEU A 73 0.08 14.86 9.40
CA LEU A 73 -0.75 15.30 8.28
C LEU A 73 -0.03 15.03 6.96
N ASN A 74 -0.69 14.32 6.06
CA ASN A 74 -0.14 13.93 4.77
C ASN A 74 -1.24 13.87 3.70
N ALA A 75 -0.85 13.78 2.43
CA ALA A 75 -1.79 13.84 1.31
C ALA A 75 -2.84 12.73 1.33
N VAL A 76 -2.49 11.54 1.82
CA VAL A 76 -3.41 10.38 1.87
C VAL A 76 -4.64 10.71 2.69
N ILE A 77 -4.48 11.46 3.78
CA ILE A 77 -5.60 11.86 4.64
C ILE A 77 -6.53 12.82 3.89
N PHE A 78 -5.97 13.80 3.16
CA PHE A 78 -6.76 14.74 2.38
C PHE A 78 -7.50 14.08 1.23
N MET A 79 -6.82 13.15 0.54
CA MET A 79 -7.39 12.31 -0.52
C MET A 79 -8.54 11.45 0.03
N MET A 80 -8.29 10.70 1.12
CA MET A 80 -9.27 9.79 1.73
C MET A 80 -10.52 10.50 2.23
N PHE A 81 -10.40 11.73 2.71
CA PHE A 81 -11.52 12.49 3.25
C PHE A 81 -12.23 13.39 2.23
N HIS A 82 -11.73 13.45 1.00
CA HIS A 82 -12.40 14.17 -0.08
C HIS A 82 -13.69 13.44 -0.53
N PRO A 83 -14.80 14.13 -0.84
CA PRO A 83 -16.01 13.48 -1.33
C PRO A 83 -15.85 12.91 -2.75
N ASP A 84 -15.20 13.66 -3.65
CA ASP A 84 -14.83 13.14 -4.97
C ASP A 84 -13.58 12.26 -4.87
N GLN A 85 -13.75 10.97 -5.19
CA GLN A 85 -12.71 9.94 -5.19
C GLN A 85 -12.21 9.61 -6.61
N SER A 86 -12.49 10.46 -7.60
CA SER A 86 -11.98 10.32 -8.97
C SER A 86 -10.44 10.42 -9.02
N ALA A 87 -9.83 9.69 -9.95
CA ALA A 87 -8.37 9.67 -10.11
C ALA A 87 -7.77 11.07 -10.33
N GLU A 88 -8.41 11.89 -11.16
CA GLU A 88 -7.99 13.25 -11.47
C GLU A 88 -8.01 14.16 -10.23
N ASN A 89 -9.08 14.09 -9.44
CA ASN A 89 -9.19 14.91 -8.22
C ASN A 89 -8.16 14.48 -7.17
N LEU A 90 -8.04 13.16 -6.92
CA LEU A 90 -7.08 12.64 -5.95
C LEU A 90 -5.62 12.98 -6.34
N LEU A 91 -5.29 12.91 -7.63
CA LEU A 91 -3.99 13.33 -8.15
C LEU A 91 -3.77 14.82 -7.94
N THR A 92 -4.76 15.65 -8.25
CA THR A 92 -4.71 17.10 -8.01
C THR A 92 -4.42 17.42 -6.55
N ILE A 93 -5.12 16.77 -5.60
CA ILE A 93 -4.88 16.96 -4.16
C ILE A 93 -3.43 16.62 -3.80
N TYR A 94 -2.93 15.47 -4.27
CA TYR A 94 -1.56 15.04 -4.02
C TYR A 94 -0.53 16.02 -4.61
N THR A 95 -0.73 16.48 -5.83
CA THR A 95 0.14 17.48 -6.48
C THR A 95 0.12 18.82 -5.75
N GLN A 96 -1.03 19.30 -5.29
CA GLN A 96 -1.11 20.54 -4.52
C GLN A 96 -0.44 20.40 -3.16
N TYR A 97 -0.69 19.29 -2.45
CA TYR A 97 -0.02 18.99 -1.19
C TYR A 97 1.49 18.97 -1.35
N THR A 98 2.00 18.17 -2.29
CA THR A 98 3.44 18.06 -2.53
C THR A 98 4.02 19.41 -2.96
N THR A 99 3.37 20.17 -3.83
CA THR A 99 3.86 21.51 -4.24
C THR A 99 3.98 22.47 -3.06
N VAL A 100 3.00 22.47 -2.14
CA VAL A 100 3.01 23.37 -0.98
C VAL A 100 4.02 22.95 0.08
N TYR A 101 4.22 21.64 0.31
CA TYR A 101 5.04 21.14 1.42
C TYR A 101 6.44 20.62 1.03
N ARG A 102 6.76 20.45 -0.27
CA ARG A 102 8.01 19.83 -0.77
C ARG A 102 9.30 20.54 -0.35
N LYS A 103 9.26 21.84 -0.04
CA LYS A 103 10.45 22.59 0.36
C LYS A 103 10.82 22.40 1.84
N ASP A 104 9.82 22.17 2.69
CA ASP A 104 9.99 22.26 4.15
C ASP A 104 9.76 20.94 4.89
N ARG A 105 9.18 19.92 4.22
CA ARG A 105 8.91 18.60 4.81
C ARG A 105 9.15 17.47 3.82
N CYS A 106 9.72 16.38 4.31
CA CYS A 106 9.74 15.11 3.56
C CYS A 106 8.33 14.54 3.53
N ASP A 107 7.79 14.29 2.33
CA ASP A 107 6.46 13.71 2.18
C ASP A 107 6.42 12.25 2.66
N ASN A 108 5.75 12.02 3.79
CA ASN A 108 5.55 10.70 4.37
C ASN A 108 4.27 9.99 3.87
N SER A 109 3.53 10.57 2.90
CA SER A 109 2.25 10.02 2.40
C SER A 109 2.35 8.56 2.00
N ALA A 110 3.31 8.18 1.16
CA ALA A 110 3.47 6.78 0.76
C ALA A 110 3.78 5.83 1.94
N ARG A 111 4.52 6.29 2.96
CA ARG A 111 4.82 5.50 4.16
C ARG A 111 3.59 5.35 5.04
N TYR A 112 2.82 6.42 5.20
CA TYR A 112 1.56 6.40 5.93
C TYR A 112 0.55 5.48 5.25
N PHE A 113 0.43 5.56 3.92
CA PHE A 113 -0.44 4.65 3.17
C PHE A 113 -0.07 3.19 3.40
N THR A 114 1.20 2.80 3.21
CA THR A 114 1.58 1.38 3.33
C THR A 114 1.46 0.85 4.75
N ARG A 115 1.77 1.66 5.77
CA ARG A 115 1.77 1.22 7.16
C ARG A 115 0.43 1.32 7.86
N GLU A 116 -0.32 2.39 7.61
CA GLU A 116 -1.47 2.78 8.42
C GLU A 116 -2.80 2.65 7.66
N ILE A 117 -2.78 2.39 6.34
CA ILE A 117 -4.01 2.32 5.53
C ILE A 117 -4.10 1.01 4.76
N ALA A 118 -3.10 0.67 3.96
CA ALA A 118 -3.15 -0.41 2.97
C ALA A 118 -3.21 -1.83 3.59
N GLY A 119 -2.83 -1.96 4.86
CA GLY A 119 -2.86 -3.21 5.62
C GLY A 119 -4.10 -3.41 6.49
N HIS A 120 -5.03 -2.45 6.53
CA HIS A 120 -6.17 -2.46 7.45
C HIS A 120 -7.52 -2.65 6.72
N TYR A 121 -8.49 -3.22 7.43
CA TYR A 121 -9.74 -3.71 6.84
C TYR A 121 -10.98 -3.29 7.63
N PHE A 122 -12.09 -3.07 6.91
CA PHE A 122 -13.42 -2.90 7.46
C PHE A 122 -14.36 -3.98 6.91
N GLY A 123 -15.12 -4.64 7.77
CA GLY A 123 -16.15 -5.59 7.33
C GLY A 123 -17.21 -5.81 8.39
N GLU A 124 -18.47 -5.69 8.00
CA GLU A 124 -19.60 -6.36 8.64
C GLU A 124 -20.00 -7.51 7.69
N ASN A 125 -20.32 -8.70 8.23
CA ASN A 125 -20.86 -9.84 7.47
C ASN A 125 -19.93 -10.50 6.44
N GLY A 126 -18.62 -10.59 6.73
CA GLY A 126 -17.70 -11.41 5.91
C GLY A 126 -17.28 -10.81 4.56
N ILE A 127 -17.81 -9.64 4.19
CA ILE A 127 -17.27 -8.83 3.09
C ILE A 127 -16.25 -7.87 3.69
N LEU A 128 -14.98 -8.27 3.66
CA LEU A 128 -13.87 -7.37 3.95
C LEU A 128 -13.78 -6.37 2.79
N ASN A 129 -13.84 -5.08 3.08
CA ASN A 129 -13.42 -4.01 2.18
C ASN A 129 -12.26 -3.28 2.86
N GLY A 130 -11.24 -2.89 2.10
CA GLY A 130 -10.16 -2.08 2.66
C GLY A 130 -10.68 -0.70 3.13
N ILE A 131 -9.84 0.04 3.86
CA ILE A 131 -10.20 1.37 4.38
C ILE A 131 -10.70 2.33 3.29
N LEU A 132 -10.24 2.14 2.05
CA LEU A 132 -10.56 2.97 0.90
C LEU A 132 -11.61 2.33 -0.01
N ASN A 133 -12.36 1.34 0.49
CA ASN A 133 -13.43 0.62 -0.23
C ASN A 133 -12.97 0.04 -1.58
N GLY A 134 -11.74 -0.49 -1.67
CA GLY A 134 -11.21 -1.11 -2.89
C GLY A 134 -10.41 -0.17 -3.80
N ASN A 135 -10.30 1.12 -3.45
CA ASN A 135 -9.52 2.11 -4.22
C ASN A 135 -8.02 2.12 -3.89
N GLU A 136 -7.50 1.17 -3.12
CA GLU A 136 -6.10 1.15 -2.68
C GLU A 136 -5.12 1.17 -3.87
N ALA A 137 -5.49 0.52 -4.98
CA ALA A 137 -4.70 0.52 -6.21
C ALA A 137 -4.51 1.93 -6.81
N LEU A 138 -5.58 2.73 -6.84
CA LEU A 138 -5.54 4.11 -7.33
C LEU A 138 -4.64 4.98 -6.44
N TYR A 139 -4.75 4.81 -5.12
CA TYR A 139 -3.90 5.52 -4.17
C TYR A 139 -2.43 5.15 -4.35
N CYS A 140 -2.14 3.86 -4.58
CA CYS A 140 -0.81 3.40 -4.95
C CYS A 140 -0.30 4.10 -6.21
N GLN A 141 -1.06 4.13 -7.29
CA GLN A 141 -0.64 4.78 -8.53
C GLN A 141 -0.33 6.28 -8.32
N ILE A 142 -1.14 6.99 -7.53
CA ILE A 142 -0.89 8.41 -7.28
C ILE A 142 0.36 8.62 -6.42
N LEU A 143 0.55 7.80 -5.38
CA LEU A 143 1.65 7.96 -4.42
C LEU A 143 3.00 7.48 -4.94
N PHE A 144 2.98 6.45 -5.79
CA PHE A 144 4.16 5.79 -6.32
C PHE A 144 4.41 6.15 -7.80
N GLY A 145 3.44 6.67 -8.54
CA GLY A 145 3.53 6.89 -9.99
C GLY A 145 3.08 5.66 -10.79
N ASP A 146 3.12 5.78 -12.12
CA ASP A 146 2.75 4.69 -13.04
C ASP A 146 3.88 4.27 -14.00
N SER A 147 4.99 5.01 -13.97
CA SER A 147 6.12 4.79 -14.87
C SER A 147 7.43 4.49 -14.13
N LYS A 148 8.33 3.73 -14.79
CA LYS A 148 9.70 3.47 -14.29
C LYS A 148 10.42 4.77 -13.90
N ALA A 149 10.23 5.85 -14.67
CA ALA A 149 10.85 7.15 -14.42
C ALA A 149 10.32 7.83 -13.15
N GLU A 150 9.03 7.72 -12.84
CA GLU A 150 8.45 8.25 -11.61
C GLU A 150 8.84 7.43 -10.38
N PHE A 151 8.86 6.10 -10.51
CA PHE A 151 9.38 5.20 -9.48
C PHE A 151 10.81 5.57 -9.08
N ALA A 152 11.69 5.79 -10.07
CA ALA A 152 13.07 6.21 -9.82
C ALA A 152 13.18 7.59 -9.13
N LYS A 153 12.30 8.55 -9.45
CA LYS A 153 12.28 9.87 -8.79
C LYS A 153 11.87 9.75 -7.32
N LEU A 154 10.88 8.93 -7.00
CA LEU A 154 10.40 8.73 -5.63
C LEU A 154 11.39 7.92 -4.77
N HIS A 155 12.14 7.02 -5.40
CA HIS A 155 13.24 6.29 -4.76
C HIS A 155 14.31 7.21 -4.16
N MET A 156 14.66 8.30 -4.85
CA MET A 156 15.65 9.26 -4.35
C MET A 156 15.23 9.92 -3.03
N ILE A 157 13.95 9.83 -2.67
CA ILE A 157 13.33 10.53 -1.54
C ILE A 157 13.11 9.57 -0.34
N LYS A 158 13.16 8.23 -0.52
CA LYS A 158 12.71 7.25 0.50
C LYS A 158 13.69 6.09 0.81
N ASP A 159 13.37 5.44 1.93
CA ASP A 159 14.15 4.57 2.84
C ASP A 159 14.73 3.26 2.23
N TYR A 160 15.86 2.79 2.78
CA TYR A 160 16.74 1.69 2.34
C TYR A 160 16.26 0.26 2.72
N THR A 161 14.98 0.10 3.03
CA THR A 161 14.39 -1.19 3.50
C THR A 161 13.20 -1.65 2.66
N ALA A 162 12.89 -0.93 1.57
CA ALA A 162 11.67 -1.08 0.78
C ALA A 162 11.50 -2.47 0.17
N PHE A 163 12.55 -3.03 -0.46
CA PHE A 163 12.42 -4.29 -1.20
C PHE A 163 12.24 -5.51 -0.30
N ARG A 164 13.00 -5.61 0.80
CA ARG A 164 12.82 -6.67 1.81
C ARG A 164 11.41 -6.61 2.42
N GLY A 165 10.97 -5.40 2.82
CA GLY A 165 9.64 -5.21 3.38
C GLY A 165 8.55 -5.66 2.40
N TYR A 166 8.69 -5.32 1.11
CA TYR A 166 7.83 -5.84 0.06
C TYR A 166 7.80 -7.37 -0.02
N CYS A 167 8.97 -8.02 -0.01
CA CYS A 167 9.04 -9.48 -0.04
C CYS A 167 8.30 -10.10 1.16
N GLN A 168 8.52 -9.58 2.37
CA GLN A 168 7.84 -10.06 3.58
C GLN A 168 6.32 -9.89 3.51
N GLU A 169 5.87 -8.74 3.01
CA GLU A 169 4.46 -8.38 2.88
C GLU A 169 3.71 -9.19 1.83
N LEU A 170 4.39 -9.68 0.79
CA LEU A 170 3.76 -10.46 -0.27
C LEU A 170 3.59 -11.94 0.06
N ILE A 171 4.42 -12.50 0.94
CA ILE A 171 4.34 -13.92 1.25
C ILE A 171 2.96 -14.29 1.82
N PRO A 172 2.39 -13.57 2.80
CA PRO A 172 1.04 -13.82 3.26
C PRO A 172 0.00 -13.68 2.14
N PHE A 173 0.11 -12.68 1.26
CA PHE A 173 -0.80 -12.56 0.11
C PHE A 173 -0.78 -13.80 -0.81
N LEU A 174 0.38 -14.44 -0.97
CA LEU A 174 0.53 -15.62 -1.83
C LEU A 174 0.08 -16.92 -1.15
N LEU A 175 0.20 -17.03 0.17
CA LEU A 175 0.09 -18.32 0.88
C LEU A 175 -0.98 -18.37 1.97
N ASP A 176 -1.50 -17.23 2.42
CA ASP A 176 -2.44 -17.14 3.54
C ASP A 176 -3.84 -16.74 3.05
N SER A 177 -4.80 -17.65 3.26
CA SER A 177 -6.22 -17.43 2.97
C SER A 177 -6.86 -16.29 3.77
N GLN A 178 -6.27 -15.89 4.88
CA GLN A 178 -6.74 -14.77 5.69
C GLN A 178 -6.14 -13.43 5.23
N SER A 179 -5.13 -13.47 4.36
CA SER A 179 -4.51 -12.28 3.82
C SER A 179 -5.32 -11.75 2.64
N TYR A 180 -5.82 -10.53 2.78
CA TYR A 180 -6.78 -9.94 1.86
C TYR A 180 -6.24 -9.72 0.44
N ILE A 181 -7.18 -9.76 -0.50
CA ILE A 181 -6.98 -9.78 -1.94
C ILE A 181 -6.86 -8.36 -2.51
N HIS A 182 -5.71 -7.72 -2.34
CA HIS A 182 -5.50 -6.34 -2.79
C HIS A 182 -4.86 -6.23 -4.19
N HIS A 183 -5.54 -5.55 -5.12
CA HIS A 183 -4.95 -5.19 -6.41
C HIS A 183 -3.71 -4.30 -6.26
N TYR A 184 -3.63 -3.47 -5.21
CA TYR A 184 -2.50 -2.55 -5.02
C TYR A 184 -1.14 -3.26 -4.90
N LYS A 185 -1.10 -4.49 -4.37
CA LYS A 185 0.14 -5.29 -4.25
C LYS A 185 0.74 -5.60 -5.63
N GLN A 186 -0.10 -5.79 -6.66
CA GLN A 186 0.33 -5.98 -8.05
C GLN A 186 0.92 -4.71 -8.68
N TYR A 187 0.42 -3.53 -8.30
CA TYR A 187 0.96 -2.25 -8.74
C TYR A 187 2.32 -1.96 -8.10
N LEU A 188 2.48 -2.30 -6.83
CA LEU A 188 3.71 -2.04 -6.09
C LEU A 188 4.91 -2.87 -6.57
N THR A 189 4.69 -4.00 -7.24
CA THR A 189 5.77 -4.85 -7.78
C THR A 189 6.76 -4.04 -8.63
N ASP A 190 6.27 -3.27 -9.60
CA ASP A 190 7.15 -2.51 -10.49
C ASP A 190 7.95 -1.47 -9.71
N PHE A 191 7.29 -0.76 -8.79
CA PHE A 191 7.95 0.22 -7.92
C PHE A 191 9.08 -0.45 -7.12
N TYR A 192 8.82 -1.52 -6.39
CA TYR A 192 9.82 -2.12 -5.52
C TYR A 192 11.02 -2.70 -6.28
N PHE A 193 10.79 -3.32 -7.45
CA PHE A 193 11.89 -3.79 -8.28
C PHE A 193 12.73 -2.63 -8.85
N CYS A 194 12.09 -1.59 -9.39
CA CYS A 194 12.78 -0.41 -9.92
C CYS A 194 13.52 0.41 -8.84
N THR A 195 13.09 0.31 -7.58
CA THR A 195 13.69 1.05 -6.45
C THR A 195 14.65 0.21 -5.61
N SER A 196 14.85 -1.07 -5.94
CA SER A 196 15.74 -1.94 -5.18
C SER A 196 17.22 -1.55 -5.37
N ARG A 197 17.99 -1.54 -4.29
CA ARG A 197 19.42 -1.19 -4.31
C ARG A 197 20.28 -2.44 -4.20
N LYS A 198 21.50 -2.39 -4.72
CA LYS A 198 22.51 -3.46 -4.48
C LYS A 198 22.65 -3.80 -2.99
N THR A 199 22.57 -2.80 -2.10
CA THR A 199 22.65 -2.97 -0.63
C THR A 199 21.50 -3.77 -0.01
N ASP A 200 20.37 -3.92 -0.70
CA ASP A 200 19.26 -4.77 -0.24
C ASP A 200 19.64 -6.26 -0.28
N TYR A 201 20.69 -6.60 -1.02
CA TYR A 201 21.11 -7.97 -1.29
C TYR A 201 22.46 -8.34 -0.65
N THR A 202 23.14 -7.40 0.02
CA THR A 202 24.49 -7.63 0.59
C THR A 202 24.51 -7.84 2.11
N VAL A 203 23.38 -7.72 2.82
CA VAL A 203 23.32 -7.85 4.29
C VAL A 203 22.61 -9.15 4.72
N THR A 204 23.31 -9.99 5.47
CA THR A 204 22.96 -11.40 5.78
C THR A 204 21.59 -11.66 6.41
N ALA A 205 21.08 -10.75 7.25
CA ALA A 205 19.74 -10.92 7.84
C ALA A 205 18.61 -10.63 6.83
N LYS A 206 18.82 -9.64 5.95
CA LYS A 206 17.82 -9.19 4.95
C LYS A 206 17.70 -10.16 3.77
N VAL A 207 18.79 -10.84 3.43
CA VAL A 207 18.87 -11.82 2.34
C VAL A 207 18.01 -13.06 2.63
N ARG A 208 17.75 -13.39 3.90
CA ARG A 208 16.95 -14.57 4.27
C ARG A 208 15.50 -14.46 3.81
N GLU A 209 14.85 -13.30 4.00
CA GLU A 209 13.44 -13.15 3.59
C GLU A 209 13.31 -13.02 2.07
N VAL A 210 14.25 -12.33 1.42
CA VAL A 210 14.30 -12.26 -0.04
C VAL A 210 14.46 -13.66 -0.63
N ASN A 211 15.40 -14.48 -0.13
CA ASN A 211 15.56 -15.87 -0.59
C ASN A 211 14.30 -16.71 -0.40
N PHE A 212 13.64 -16.60 0.76
CA PHE A 212 12.43 -17.36 1.03
C PHE A 212 11.31 -16.94 0.07
N PHE A 213 11.14 -15.63 -0.16
CA PHE A 213 10.21 -15.10 -1.15
C PHE A 213 10.52 -15.61 -2.56
N LEU A 214 11.77 -15.52 -3.03
CA LEU A 214 12.17 -15.98 -4.37
C LEU A 214 11.87 -17.47 -4.58
N ARG A 215 12.09 -18.32 -3.56
CA ARG A 215 11.76 -19.74 -3.66
C ARG A 215 10.25 -20.00 -3.72
N ILE A 216 9.45 -19.23 -2.98
CA ILE A 216 7.99 -19.27 -3.12
C ILE A 216 7.59 -18.89 -4.55
N ILE A 217 8.18 -17.84 -5.12
CA ILE A 217 7.92 -17.44 -6.50
C ILE A 217 8.37 -18.52 -7.50
N ALA A 218 9.51 -19.17 -7.28
CA ALA A 218 10.01 -20.23 -8.15
C ALA A 218 9.05 -21.42 -8.20
N TYR A 219 8.50 -21.83 -7.04
CA TYR A 219 7.74 -23.07 -6.89
C TYR A 219 6.27 -22.85 -6.50
N TYR A 220 5.70 -21.68 -6.84
CA TYR A 220 4.38 -21.29 -6.37
C TYR A 220 3.29 -22.31 -6.76
N GLU A 221 3.40 -22.92 -7.94
CA GLU A 221 2.48 -23.94 -8.43
C GLU A 221 2.37 -25.18 -7.52
N LEU A 222 3.39 -25.46 -6.71
CA LEU A 222 3.39 -26.55 -5.73
C LEU A 222 2.87 -26.13 -4.35
N LEU A 223 2.75 -24.81 -4.14
CA LEU A 223 2.40 -24.20 -2.86
C LEU A 223 1.02 -23.56 -2.87
N ASP A 224 0.38 -23.43 -4.03
CA ASP A 224 -0.83 -22.65 -4.23
C ASP A 224 -2.01 -23.18 -3.38
N PRO A 225 -2.44 -22.45 -2.34
CA PRO A 225 -3.55 -22.89 -1.49
C PRO A 225 -4.93 -22.57 -2.07
N PHE A 226 -5.00 -21.80 -3.16
CA PHE A 226 -6.23 -21.20 -3.65
C PHE A 226 -6.79 -21.92 -4.86
N LYS A 227 -5.95 -22.60 -5.64
CA LYS A 227 -6.38 -23.36 -6.82
C LYS A 227 -7.50 -24.36 -6.46
N GLY A 228 -8.67 -24.22 -7.09
CA GLY A 228 -9.83 -25.06 -6.82
C GLY A 228 -10.61 -24.74 -5.54
N THR A 229 -10.17 -23.76 -4.74
CA THR A 229 -10.84 -23.32 -3.49
C THR A 229 -11.32 -21.87 -3.60
N ASP A 230 -10.47 -20.95 -4.07
CA ASP A 230 -10.77 -19.55 -4.33
C ASP A 230 -10.17 -19.13 -5.68
N GLU A 231 -10.97 -19.21 -6.73
CA GLU A 231 -10.56 -18.90 -8.10
C GLU A 231 -10.18 -17.43 -8.32
N LEU A 232 -10.76 -16.50 -7.54
CA LEU A 232 -10.43 -15.08 -7.65
C LEU A 232 -9.05 -14.81 -7.06
N HIS A 233 -8.78 -15.36 -5.88
CA HIS A 233 -7.48 -15.25 -5.23
C HIS A 233 -6.42 -15.95 -6.06
N TYR A 234 -6.68 -17.18 -6.52
CA TYR A 234 -5.81 -17.93 -7.41
C TYR A 234 -5.34 -17.08 -8.60
N LYS A 235 -6.29 -16.51 -9.36
CA LYS A 235 -5.96 -15.67 -10.52
C LYS A 235 -5.09 -14.47 -10.16
N ARG A 236 -5.38 -13.80 -9.04
CA ARG A 236 -4.64 -12.60 -8.62
C ARG A 236 -3.24 -12.93 -8.11
N ALA A 237 -3.09 -14.01 -7.36
CA ALA A 237 -1.78 -14.50 -6.93
C ALA A 237 -0.95 -14.97 -8.13
N TRP A 238 -1.55 -15.71 -9.06
CA TRP A 238 -0.90 -16.15 -10.28
C TRP A 238 -0.41 -14.99 -11.16
N ILE A 239 -1.23 -13.94 -11.34
CA ILE A 239 -0.82 -12.71 -12.03
C ILE A 239 0.41 -12.09 -11.36
N LEU A 240 0.38 -11.97 -10.03
CA LEU A 240 1.50 -11.39 -9.28
C LEU A 240 2.77 -12.24 -9.43
N VAL A 241 2.67 -13.56 -9.27
CA VAL A 241 3.79 -14.49 -9.38
C VAL A 241 4.43 -14.40 -10.76
N ASN A 242 3.64 -14.42 -11.83
CA ASN A 242 4.18 -14.31 -13.19
C ASN A 242 4.79 -12.95 -13.45
N LYS A 243 4.17 -11.86 -12.97
CA LYS A 243 4.75 -10.52 -13.07
C LYS A 243 6.11 -10.44 -12.35
N VAL A 244 6.24 -11.05 -11.17
CA VAL A 244 7.51 -11.12 -10.44
C VAL A 244 8.53 -11.97 -11.19
N ARG A 245 8.14 -13.13 -11.75
CA ARG A 245 9.02 -13.99 -12.57
C ARG A 245 9.54 -13.24 -13.79
N GLU A 246 8.68 -12.53 -14.50
CA GLU A 246 9.07 -11.67 -15.63
C GLU A 246 10.12 -10.63 -15.20
N LYS A 247 9.92 -9.95 -14.06
CA LYS A 247 10.91 -9.01 -13.51
C LYS A 247 12.25 -9.64 -13.18
N LEU A 248 12.25 -10.87 -12.68
CA LEU A 248 13.47 -11.62 -12.35
C LEU A 248 14.20 -12.15 -13.59
N THR A 249 13.66 -11.93 -14.80
CA THR A 249 14.31 -12.24 -16.08
C THR A 249 14.71 -11.00 -16.88
N GLU A 250 14.47 -9.78 -16.37
CA GLU A 250 14.89 -8.55 -17.04
C GLU A 250 16.44 -8.42 -17.04
N PRO A 251 17.06 -7.93 -18.13
CA PRO A 251 18.51 -7.90 -18.29
C PRO A 251 19.23 -6.90 -17.37
N ASP A 252 18.51 -5.97 -16.74
CA ASP A 252 19.02 -4.95 -15.82
C ASP A 252 18.92 -5.37 -14.34
N LEU A 253 18.63 -6.65 -14.06
CA LEU A 253 18.55 -7.17 -12.71
C LEU A 253 19.89 -7.01 -11.97
N PRO A 254 19.91 -6.56 -10.70
CA PRO A 254 21.13 -6.55 -9.90
C PRO A 254 21.75 -7.95 -9.81
N GLU A 255 23.04 -8.07 -10.07
CA GLU A 255 23.79 -9.35 -10.07
C GLU A 255 23.52 -10.21 -8.82
N ALA A 256 23.58 -9.62 -7.62
CA ALA A 256 23.29 -10.34 -6.39
C ALA A 256 21.83 -10.86 -6.33
N LEU A 257 20.86 -10.17 -6.93
CA LEU A 257 19.48 -10.67 -7.00
C LEU A 257 19.35 -11.79 -8.05
N LEU A 258 20.10 -11.70 -9.16
CA LEU A 258 20.17 -12.76 -10.17
C LEU A 258 20.72 -14.06 -9.56
N GLU A 259 21.85 -14.00 -8.85
CA GLU A 259 22.44 -15.17 -8.17
C GLU A 259 21.45 -15.82 -7.19
N LEU A 260 20.72 -15.01 -6.41
CA LEU A 260 19.70 -15.51 -5.48
C LEU A 260 18.52 -16.15 -6.22
N TRP A 261 18.13 -15.59 -7.37
CA TRP A 261 17.05 -16.12 -8.20
C TRP A 261 17.43 -17.43 -8.89
N GLU A 262 18.64 -17.53 -9.43
CA GLU A 262 19.17 -18.77 -9.99
C GLU A 262 19.28 -19.85 -8.91
N SER A 263 19.79 -19.51 -7.73
CA SER A 263 19.85 -20.42 -6.58
C SER A 263 18.47 -20.86 -6.11
N ALA A 264 17.46 -19.97 -6.15
CA ALA A 264 16.10 -20.32 -5.74
C ALA A 264 15.47 -21.41 -6.61
N GLN A 265 15.89 -21.53 -7.87
CA GLN A 265 15.35 -22.48 -8.85
C GLN A 265 16.05 -23.85 -8.84
N THR A 266 17.05 -24.07 -7.97
CA THR A 266 17.73 -25.37 -7.87
C THR A 266 16.97 -26.37 -6.99
N VAL A 267 17.38 -27.64 -7.05
CA VAL A 267 16.86 -28.71 -6.19
C VAL A 267 17.09 -28.38 -4.72
N GLU A 268 18.25 -27.85 -4.37
CA GLU A 268 18.57 -27.39 -3.01
C GLU A 268 17.69 -26.22 -2.61
N GLY A 269 17.43 -25.28 -3.52
CA GLY A 269 16.49 -24.17 -3.33
C GLY A 269 15.08 -24.67 -2.97
N LYS A 270 14.59 -25.69 -3.69
CA LYS A 270 13.31 -26.36 -3.42
C LYS A 270 13.29 -27.04 -2.05
N GLN A 271 14.33 -27.82 -1.74
CA GLN A 271 14.41 -28.53 -0.46
C GLN A 271 14.38 -27.56 0.73
N GLN A 272 15.19 -26.49 0.66
CA GLN A 272 15.24 -25.47 1.72
C GLN A 272 13.95 -24.66 1.86
N LEU A 273 13.11 -24.61 0.81
CA LEU A 273 11.78 -24.03 0.88
C LEU A 273 10.86 -24.94 1.71
N PHE A 274 10.82 -26.23 1.35
CA PHE A 274 9.91 -27.20 1.97
C PHE A 274 10.24 -27.44 3.44
N GLU A 275 11.53 -27.47 3.81
CA GLU A 275 11.98 -27.52 5.21
C GLU A 275 11.45 -26.36 6.07
N LYS A 276 11.15 -25.20 5.47
CA LYS A 276 10.72 -23.98 6.20
C LYS A 276 9.23 -23.68 6.05
N ILE A 277 8.61 -24.13 4.96
CA ILE A 277 7.23 -23.78 4.65
C ILE A 277 6.27 -24.48 5.60
N GLU A 278 6.56 -25.74 5.97
CA GLU A 278 5.73 -26.52 6.89
C GLU A 278 5.68 -25.88 8.28
N ASP A 279 6.82 -25.39 8.79
CA ASP A 279 6.89 -24.71 10.08
C ASP A 279 6.17 -23.35 10.07
N LYS A 280 6.26 -22.60 8.97
CA LYS A 280 5.71 -21.23 8.88
C LYS A 280 4.24 -21.19 8.47
N TYR A 281 3.82 -22.14 7.65
CA TYR A 281 2.48 -22.25 7.07
C TYR A 281 1.99 -23.70 7.22
N PRO A 282 1.73 -24.17 8.45
CA PRO A 282 1.39 -25.57 8.72
C PRO A 282 0.05 -26.00 8.09
N SER A 283 -0.81 -25.04 7.72
CA SER A 283 -2.06 -25.30 7.01
C SER A 283 -1.90 -25.44 5.49
N LEU A 284 -0.70 -25.17 4.95
CA LEU A 284 -0.43 -25.25 3.52
C LEU A 284 -0.19 -26.70 3.12
N GLN A 285 -1.04 -27.24 2.25
CA GLN A 285 -0.81 -28.56 1.66
C GLN A 285 0.14 -28.40 0.47
N ILE A 286 1.34 -29.00 0.56
CA ILE A 286 2.26 -29.05 -0.58
C ILE A 286 1.67 -30.00 -1.62
N LEU A 287 1.39 -29.47 -2.81
CA LEU A 287 0.87 -30.26 -3.91
C LEU A 287 1.97 -31.17 -4.44
N SER A 288 1.68 -32.47 -4.53
CA SER A 288 2.60 -33.44 -5.12
C SER A 288 2.84 -33.09 -6.59
N ALA A 289 4.12 -32.89 -6.95
CA ALA A 289 4.55 -32.68 -8.33
C ALA A 289 4.35 -33.94 -9.19
#